data_AF-C5L5L2-F1
#
_entry.id   AF-C5L5L2-F1
#
_cell.length_a   1.000
_cell.length_b   1.000
_cell.length_c   1.000
_cell.angle_alpha   90.00
_cell.angle_beta   90.00
_cell.angle_gamma   90.00
#
_symmetry.space_group_name_H-M   'P 1'
#
loop_
_entity.id
_entity.type
_entity.pdbx_description
1 polymer ?
#
loop_
_entity_poly.entity_id
_entity_poly.type
_entity_poly.pdbx_seq_one_letter_code
_entity_poly.pdbx_strand_id
1 'polypeptide(L)'
;MASPSQVIVVGGGLAGFSAANTVLENGGNVLLIDKSAFCGGNSSKATSGINGSCTRTQKKLGVEDSNELFESDCMKGGSKSPELIKTMVEHSGNSVNWLMDNFDLDLSLLARLGGHSAERTHRGKERFPGMTITYAQIQMAEAISKAQPSRCQIINKARATDLIKNEK
;
A
#
# COMPACT_ATOMS: atom_id res chain seq x y z
N MET A 1 11.21 -20.61 25.78
CA MET A 1 9.91 -20.11 25.27
C MET A 1 10.09 -19.87 23.79
N ALA A 2 9.23 -20.41 22.92
CA ALA A 2 9.31 -20.12 21.49
C ALA A 2 9.22 -18.61 21.28
N SER A 3 10.10 -18.04 20.46
CA SER A 3 9.94 -16.63 20.05
C SER A 3 8.54 -16.46 19.47
N PRO A 4 7.79 -15.40 19.83
CA PRO A 4 6.47 -15.19 19.25
C PRO A 4 6.58 -15.16 17.72
N SER A 5 5.61 -15.75 17.03
CA SER A 5 5.58 -15.81 15.56
C SER A 5 5.83 -14.43 14.97
N GLN A 6 6.91 -14.30 14.18
CA GLN A 6 7.35 -13.05 13.58
C GLN A 6 7.25 -13.17 12.06
N VAL A 7 6.66 -12.16 11.42
CA VAL A 7 6.62 -12.03 9.96
C VAL A 7 7.81 -11.19 9.52
N ILE A 8 8.60 -11.72 8.58
CA ILE A 8 9.69 -10.96 7.96
C ILE A 8 9.18 -10.34 6.66
N VAL A 9 9.19 -9.01 6.60
CA VAL A 9 8.82 -8.24 5.41
C VAL A 9 10.07 -7.76 4.70
N VAL A 10 10.21 -8.11 3.43
CA VAL A 10 11.40 -7.76 2.62
C VAL A 10 11.07 -6.62 1.66
N GLY A 11 11.66 -5.45 1.92
CA GLY A 11 11.52 -4.23 1.14
C GLY A 11 10.65 -3.18 1.83
N GLY A 12 11.22 -2.01 2.10
CA GLY A 12 10.59 -0.86 2.74
C GLY A 12 9.92 0.09 1.74
N GLY A 13 9.29 -0.43 0.69
CA GLY A 13 8.39 0.35 -0.19
C GLY A 13 6.96 0.38 0.33
N LEU A 14 6.04 0.97 -0.45
CA LEU A 14 4.62 1.02 -0.08
C LEU A 14 4.05 -0.37 0.23
N ALA A 15 4.28 -1.35 -0.65
CA ALA A 15 3.77 -2.71 -0.45
C ALA A 15 4.28 -3.36 0.85
N GLY A 16 5.56 -3.16 1.19
CA GLY A 16 6.14 -3.70 2.41
C GLY A 16 5.59 -3.03 3.66
N PHE A 17 5.49 -1.70 3.67
CA PHE A 17 4.88 -1.01 4.82
C PHE A 17 3.38 -1.26 4.95
N SER A 18 2.66 -1.50 3.86
CA SER A 18 1.25 -1.91 3.93
C SER A 18 1.14 -3.31 4.55
N ALA A 19 1.96 -4.28 4.11
CA ALA A 19 2.01 -5.60 4.74
C ALA A 19 2.40 -5.53 6.23
N ALA A 20 3.42 -4.72 6.57
CA ALA A 20 3.86 -4.56 7.95
C ALA A 20 2.75 -3.98 8.85
N ASN A 21 2.11 -2.89 8.43
CA ASN A 21 1.03 -2.28 9.21
C ASN A 21 -0.17 -3.22 9.34
N THR A 22 -0.58 -3.92 8.27
CA THR A 22 -1.65 -4.92 8.35
C THR A 22 -1.33 -6.02 9.37
N VAL A 23 -0.09 -6.55 9.39
CA VAL A 23 0.31 -7.57 10.39
C VAL A 23 0.24 -6.99 11.81
N LEU A 24 0.73 -5.77 12.02
CA LEU A 24 0.73 -5.11 13.32
C LEU A 24 -0.70 -4.81 13.84
N GLU A 25 -1.60 -4.37 12.96
CA GLU A 25 -3.03 -4.15 13.23
C GLU A 25 -3.73 -5.46 13.65
N ASN A 26 -3.32 -6.60 13.08
CA ASN A 26 -3.85 -7.92 13.41
C ASN A 26 -3.11 -8.58 14.60
N GLY A 27 -2.37 -7.82 15.40
CA GLY A 27 -1.72 -8.31 16.62
C GLY A 27 -0.42 -9.08 16.40
N GLY A 28 0.05 -9.20 15.16
CA GLY A 28 1.31 -9.85 14.83
C GLY A 28 2.55 -9.01 15.16
N ASN A 29 3.72 -9.63 14.97
CA ASN A 29 5.03 -8.99 15.10
C ASN A 29 5.76 -8.98 13.76
N VAL A 30 6.47 -7.89 13.48
CA VAL A 30 7.10 -7.63 12.18
C VAL A 30 8.59 -7.34 12.34
N LEU A 31 9.40 -8.00 11.52
CA LEU A 31 10.74 -7.55 11.17
C LEU A 31 10.72 -7.09 9.71
N LEU A 32 10.82 -5.78 9.47
CA LEU A 32 10.95 -5.22 8.13
C LEU A 32 12.43 -4.98 7.82
N ILE A 33 12.89 -5.45 6.66
CA ILE A 33 14.26 -5.23 6.20
C ILE A 33 14.26 -4.53 4.84
N ASP A 34 15.18 -3.59 4.64
CA ASP A 34 15.46 -2.98 3.34
C ASP A 34 16.96 -2.97 3.06
N LYS A 35 17.34 -3.30 1.82
CA LYS A 35 18.74 -3.29 1.38
C LYS A 35 19.33 -1.87 1.29
N SER A 36 18.48 -0.86 1.18
CA SER A 36 18.83 0.54 0.97
C SER A 36 19.06 1.22 2.32
N ALA A 37 19.78 2.35 2.30
CA ALA A 37 20.03 3.15 3.50
C ALA A 37 18.75 3.80 4.07
N PHE A 38 17.74 4.00 3.22
CA PHE A 38 16.45 4.60 3.58
C PHE A 38 15.32 3.82 2.93
N CYS A 39 14.19 3.76 3.63
CA CYS A 39 12.94 3.22 3.13
C CYS A 39 12.27 4.19 2.12
N GLY A 40 11.26 3.69 1.43
CA GLY A 40 10.37 4.43 0.53
C GLY A 40 10.41 3.94 -0.92
N GLY A 41 11.58 3.50 -1.39
CA GLY A 41 11.79 2.99 -2.75
C GLY A 41 11.19 3.89 -3.84
N ASN A 42 10.78 3.27 -4.96
CA ASN A 42 10.11 3.97 -6.06
C ASN A 42 8.72 4.51 -5.65
N SER A 43 8.06 3.88 -4.68
CA SER A 43 6.74 4.31 -4.19
C SER A 43 6.76 5.76 -3.70
N SER A 44 7.82 6.15 -2.99
CA SER A 44 8.02 7.53 -2.52
C SER A 44 8.14 8.58 -3.64
N LYS A 45 8.37 8.16 -4.89
CA LYS A 45 8.57 9.03 -6.06
C LYS A 45 7.35 9.12 -6.95
N ALA A 46 6.28 8.38 -6.67
CA ALA A 46 5.05 8.44 -7.44
C ALA A 46 4.34 9.80 -7.26
N THR A 47 3.89 10.40 -8.37
CA THR A 47 3.35 11.77 -8.39
C THR A 47 1.86 11.87 -8.73
N SER A 48 1.30 10.90 -9.45
CA SER A 48 -0.07 11.02 -9.96
C SER A 48 -1.15 10.74 -8.91
N GLY A 49 -1.00 9.65 -8.14
CA GLY A 49 -1.98 9.21 -7.15
C GLY A 49 -2.12 7.69 -7.07
N ILE A 50 -3.17 7.22 -6.39
CA ILE A 50 -3.54 5.81 -6.25
C ILE A 50 -4.92 5.57 -6.86
N ASN A 51 -5.08 4.50 -7.64
CA ASN A 51 -6.36 4.18 -8.24
C ASN A 51 -7.27 3.43 -7.27
N GLY A 52 -8.56 3.78 -7.25
CA GLY A 52 -9.59 3.02 -6.55
C GLY A 52 -10.96 3.27 -7.15
N SER A 53 -11.76 2.22 -7.33
CA SER A 53 -13.16 2.33 -7.75
C SER A 53 -14.10 2.25 -6.55
N CYS A 54 -15.33 2.74 -6.73
CA CYS A 54 -16.41 2.69 -5.74
C CYS A 54 -16.07 3.35 -4.39
N THR A 55 -15.17 4.34 -4.38
CA THR A 55 -14.66 4.95 -3.14
C THR A 55 -15.65 5.93 -2.51
N ARG A 56 -15.45 6.27 -1.22
CA ARG A 56 -16.23 7.34 -0.57
C ARG A 56 -15.98 8.70 -1.23
N THR A 57 -14.75 8.96 -1.70
CA THR A 57 -14.39 10.18 -2.42
C THR A 57 -15.17 10.29 -3.73
N GLN A 58 -15.20 9.23 -4.55
CA GLN A 58 -15.96 9.21 -5.81
C GLN A 58 -17.46 9.46 -5.57
N LYS A 59 -18.05 8.77 -4.58
CA LYS A 59 -19.46 8.98 -4.20
C LYS A 59 -19.75 10.42 -3.78
N LYS A 60 -18.87 11.04 -2.97
CA LYS A 60 -19.02 12.43 -2.51
C LYS A 60 -18.94 13.44 -3.66
N LEU A 61 -18.16 13.14 -4.69
CA LEU A 61 -17.98 14.00 -5.86
C LEU A 61 -18.96 13.67 -7.00
N GLY A 62 -19.87 12.71 -6.82
CA GLY A 62 -20.83 12.31 -7.84
C GLY A 62 -20.20 11.61 -9.04
N VAL A 63 -19.02 10.99 -8.87
CA VAL A 63 -18.36 10.22 -9.93
C VAL A 63 -18.96 8.82 -10.01
N GLU A 64 -19.51 8.48 -11.17
CA GLU A 64 -19.97 7.14 -11.49
C GLU A 64 -18.78 6.28 -11.97
N ASP A 65 -18.42 5.28 -11.17
CA ASP A 65 -17.39 4.29 -11.48
C ASP A 65 -17.83 2.92 -10.93
N SER A 66 -17.27 1.85 -11.48
CA SER A 66 -17.56 0.48 -11.03
C SER A 66 -16.32 -0.40 -11.11
N ASN A 67 -16.35 -1.52 -10.37
CA ASN A 67 -15.27 -2.51 -10.44
C ASN A 67 -15.19 -3.11 -11.84
N GLU A 68 -16.32 -3.41 -12.47
CA GLU A 68 -16.40 -3.95 -13.83
C GLU A 68 -15.78 -2.98 -14.86
N LEU A 69 -16.03 -1.68 -14.69
CA LEU A 69 -15.45 -0.65 -15.54
C LEU A 69 -13.93 -0.56 -15.36
N PHE A 70 -13.46 -0.59 -14.11
CA PHE A 70 -12.03 -0.53 -13.81
C PHE A 70 -11.30 -1.81 -14.28
N GLU A 71 -11.89 -2.99 -14.08
CA GLU A 71 -11.38 -4.26 -14.63
C GLU A 71 -11.29 -4.22 -16.16
N SER A 72 -12.34 -3.72 -16.83
CA SER A 72 -12.34 -3.57 -18.30
C SER A 72 -11.22 -2.65 -18.79
N ASP A 73 -10.99 -1.52 -18.12
CA ASP A 73 -9.90 -0.61 -18.45
C ASP A 73 -8.53 -1.27 -18.26
N CYS A 74 -8.34 -2.02 -17.17
CA CYS A 74 -7.11 -2.78 -16.92
C CYS A 74 -6.86 -3.86 -18.00
N MET A 75 -7.90 -4.56 -18.44
CA MET A 75 -7.79 -5.57 -19.50
C MET A 75 -7.48 -4.93 -20.86
N LYS A 76 -8.13 -3.82 -21.21
CA LYS A 76 -7.82 -3.04 -22.42
C LYS A 76 -6.40 -2.50 -22.41
N GLY A 77 -5.87 -2.15 -21.23
CA GLY A 77 -4.48 -1.73 -21.02
C GLY A 77 -3.43 -2.83 -21.22
N GLY A 78 -3.84 -4.08 -21.50
CA GLY A 78 -2.94 -5.18 -21.83
C GLY A 78 -2.57 -6.10 -20.67
N SER A 79 -3.35 -6.10 -19.58
CA SER A 79 -3.15 -7.06 -18.48
C SER A 79 -3.31 -8.50 -18.96
N LYS A 80 -2.43 -9.39 -18.48
CA LYS A 80 -2.45 -10.83 -18.79
C LYS A 80 -2.90 -11.71 -17.61
N SER A 81 -3.33 -11.09 -16.51
CA SER A 81 -3.66 -11.80 -15.27
C SER A 81 -5.04 -11.37 -14.76
N PRO A 82 -6.15 -11.86 -15.37
CA PRO A 82 -7.49 -11.44 -15.02
C PRO A 82 -7.84 -11.65 -13.55
N GLU A 83 -7.42 -12.79 -12.96
CA GLU A 83 -7.68 -13.09 -11.55
C GLU A 83 -7.00 -12.09 -10.60
N LEU A 84 -5.77 -11.67 -10.91
CA LEU A 84 -5.07 -10.66 -10.12
C LEU A 84 -5.69 -9.27 -10.29
N ILE A 85 -6.17 -8.94 -11.50
CA ILE A 85 -6.88 -7.69 -11.76
C ILE A 85 -8.18 -7.63 -10.98
N LYS A 86 -8.96 -8.72 -11.00
CA LYS A 86 -10.20 -8.82 -10.23
C LYS A 86 -9.94 -8.56 -8.75
N THR A 87 -8.98 -9.28 -8.15
CA THR A 87 -8.61 -9.07 -6.74
C THR A 87 -8.14 -7.63 -6.47
N MET A 88 -7.29 -7.07 -7.32
CA MET A 88 -6.80 -5.70 -7.17
C MET A 88 -7.94 -4.68 -7.21
N VAL A 89 -8.86 -4.80 -8.17
CA VAL A 89 -9.98 -3.87 -8.35
C VAL A 89 -11.00 -4.00 -7.23
N GLU A 90 -11.36 -5.23 -6.87
CA GLU A 90 -12.31 -5.55 -5.79
C GLU A 90 -11.89 -4.90 -4.46
N HIS A 91 -10.58 -4.90 -4.16
CA HIS A 91 -10.05 -4.30 -2.94
C HIS A 91 -9.58 -2.85 -3.09
N SER A 92 -9.61 -2.27 -4.30
CA SER A 92 -9.01 -0.96 -4.57
C SER A 92 -9.67 0.16 -3.76
N GLY A 93 -11.01 0.22 -3.73
CA GLY A 93 -11.72 1.25 -2.98
C GLY A 93 -11.56 1.12 -1.46
N ASN A 94 -11.54 -0.11 -0.93
CA ASN A 94 -11.28 -0.36 0.48
C ASN A 94 -9.84 0.02 0.85
N SER A 95 -8.87 -0.21 -0.04
CA SER A 95 -7.48 0.17 0.17
C SER A 95 -7.33 1.70 0.25
N VAL A 96 -8.02 2.45 -0.63
CA VAL A 96 -8.06 3.92 -0.55
C VAL A 96 -8.67 4.39 0.77
N ASN A 97 -9.80 3.81 1.18
CA ASN A 97 -10.45 4.19 2.43
C ASN A 97 -9.60 3.84 3.66
N TRP A 98 -8.93 2.68 3.67
CA TRP A 98 -8.00 2.29 4.74
C TRP A 98 -6.84 3.26 4.87
N LEU A 99 -6.28 3.74 3.75
CA LEU A 99 -5.25 4.79 3.77
C LEU A 99 -5.76 6.08 4.42
N MET A 100 -6.99 6.50 4.10
CA MET A 100 -7.59 7.69 4.71
C MET A 100 -7.87 7.49 6.20
N ASP A 101 -8.46 6.35 6.58
CA ASP A 101 -8.95 6.10 7.93
C ASP A 101 -7.81 5.80 8.92
N ASN A 102 -6.81 5.02 8.50
CA ASN A 102 -5.75 4.55 9.40
C ASN A 102 -4.54 5.47 9.42
N PHE A 103 -4.30 6.26 8.37
CA PHE A 103 -3.10 7.09 8.25
C PHE A 103 -3.41 8.59 8.08
N ASP A 104 -4.67 8.99 8.25
CA ASP A 104 -5.14 10.38 8.14
C ASP A 104 -4.71 11.04 6.81
N LEU A 105 -4.77 10.26 5.73
CA LEU A 105 -4.34 10.71 4.40
C LEU A 105 -5.44 11.45 3.66
N ASP A 106 -5.14 12.66 3.19
CA ASP A 106 -5.98 13.37 2.22
C ASP A 106 -5.91 12.69 0.85
N LEU A 107 -6.98 11.98 0.50
CA LEU A 107 -7.21 11.38 -0.82
C LEU A 107 -8.54 11.87 -1.42
N SER A 108 -8.85 13.16 -1.19
CA SER A 108 -10.14 13.76 -1.55
C SER A 108 -10.23 14.32 -2.97
N LEU A 109 -9.12 14.43 -3.70
CA LEU A 109 -9.12 14.88 -5.09
C LEU A 109 -9.03 13.68 -6.03
N LEU A 110 -9.68 13.81 -7.18
CA LEU A 110 -9.66 12.83 -8.25
C LEU A 110 -9.01 13.40 -9.51
N ALA A 111 -8.39 12.51 -10.26
CA ALA A 111 -7.93 12.77 -11.63
C ALA A 111 -8.29 11.58 -12.52
N ARG A 112 -8.48 11.87 -13.81
CA ARG A 112 -8.56 10.85 -14.86
C ARG A 112 -7.22 10.77 -15.57
N LEU A 113 -6.51 9.66 -15.41
CA LEU A 113 -5.32 9.37 -16.21
C LEU A 113 -5.69 8.67 -17.52
N GLY A 114 -4.75 8.66 -18.47
CA GLY A 114 -4.94 8.00 -19.77
C GLY A 114 -5.31 6.52 -19.62
N GLY A 115 -6.25 6.06 -20.44
CA GLY A 115 -6.75 4.68 -20.41
C GLY A 115 -7.87 4.41 -19.40
N HIS A 116 -8.18 5.34 -18.50
CA HIS A 116 -9.32 5.21 -17.59
C HIS A 116 -10.61 5.75 -18.20
N SER A 117 -11.70 5.04 -18.00
CA SER A 117 -13.05 5.43 -18.38
C SER A 117 -13.71 6.37 -17.36
N ALA A 118 -13.26 6.37 -16.10
CA ALA A 118 -13.75 7.25 -15.03
C ALA A 118 -12.60 7.94 -14.26
N GLU A 119 -12.93 8.99 -13.50
CA GLU A 119 -12.02 9.65 -12.56
C GLU A 119 -11.82 8.76 -11.32
N ARG A 120 -10.66 8.11 -11.21
CA ARG A 120 -10.40 7.16 -10.12
C ARG A 120 -9.00 7.24 -9.51
N THR A 121 -8.16 8.14 -10.00
CA THR A 121 -6.84 8.38 -9.43
C THR A 121 -6.96 9.36 -8.27
N HIS A 122 -6.85 8.85 -7.05
CA HIS A 122 -6.98 9.58 -5.80
C HIS A 122 -5.66 10.25 -5.41
N ARG A 123 -5.75 11.50 -4.98
CA ARG A 123 -4.61 12.28 -4.49
C ARG A 123 -5.06 13.34 -3.49
N GLY A 124 -4.11 13.84 -2.71
CA GLY A 124 -4.33 14.99 -1.83
C GLY A 124 -3.96 16.31 -2.50
N LYS A 125 -4.12 17.40 -1.74
CA LYS A 125 -3.66 18.74 -2.14
C LYS A 125 -2.13 18.84 -2.27
N GLU A 126 -1.40 17.95 -1.60
CA GLU A 126 0.05 17.89 -1.64
C GLU A 126 0.60 17.49 -3.04
N ARG A 127 1.81 17.99 -3.35
CA ARG A 127 2.42 17.80 -4.69
C ARG A 127 2.88 16.37 -4.97
N PHE A 128 3.11 15.55 -3.94
CA PHE A 128 3.72 14.22 -4.07
C PHE A 128 2.92 13.14 -3.32
N PRO A 129 1.84 12.59 -3.91
CA PRO A 129 1.00 11.57 -3.29
C PRO A 129 1.78 10.33 -2.86
N GLY A 130 2.71 9.84 -3.68
CA GLY A 130 3.51 8.65 -3.38
C GLY A 130 4.38 8.84 -2.14
N MET A 131 4.99 10.02 -1.98
CA MET A 131 5.73 10.37 -0.77
C MET A 131 4.78 10.39 0.43
N THR A 132 3.67 11.12 0.34
CA THR A 132 2.71 11.30 1.45
C THR A 132 2.18 9.95 1.95
N ILE A 133 1.70 9.09 1.05
CA ILE A 133 1.16 7.78 1.39
C ILE A 133 2.24 6.88 2.00
N THR A 134 3.41 6.80 1.37
CA THR A 134 4.47 5.88 1.82
C THR A 134 5.05 6.32 3.16
N TYR A 135 5.29 7.62 3.35
CA TYR A 135 5.86 8.14 4.60
C TYR A 135 4.89 8.08 5.78
N ALA A 136 3.58 8.21 5.56
CA ALA A 136 2.61 8.02 6.64
C ALA A 136 2.66 6.59 7.20
N GLN A 137 2.77 5.59 6.32
CA GLN A 137 2.91 4.19 6.74
C GLN A 137 4.27 3.89 7.38
N ILE A 138 5.35 4.51 6.90
CA ILE A 138 6.68 4.42 7.53
C ILE A 138 6.61 4.99 8.95
N GLN A 139 6.07 6.19 9.13
CA GLN A 139 6.02 6.87 10.43
C GLN A 139 5.19 6.08 11.46
N MET A 140 4.07 5.48 11.04
CA MET A 140 3.29 4.62 11.92
C MET A 140 4.10 3.40 12.39
N ALA A 141 4.74 2.69 11.46
CA ALA A 141 5.57 1.53 11.81
C ALA A 141 6.79 1.91 12.66
N GLU A 142 7.43 3.06 12.39
CA GLU A 142 8.53 3.60 13.19
C GLU A 142 8.08 3.98 14.62
N ALA A 143 6.88 4.56 14.77
CA ALA A 143 6.31 4.87 16.08
C ALA A 143 6.07 3.59 16.89
N ILE A 144 5.53 2.54 16.27
CA ILE A 144 5.35 1.23 16.91
C ILE A 144 6.71 0.60 17.24
N SER A 145 7.68 0.65 16.32
CA SER A 145 9.04 0.14 16.54
C SER A 145 9.71 0.81 17.73
N LYS A 146 9.58 2.14 17.87
CA LYS A 146 10.12 2.89 19.01
C LYS A 146 9.42 2.58 20.32
N ALA A 147 8.09 2.47 20.31
CA ALA A 147 7.30 2.23 21.51
C ALA A 147 7.32 0.77 21.97
N GLN A 148 7.39 -0.17 21.02
CA GLN A 148 7.30 -1.62 21.23
C GLN A 148 8.30 -2.37 20.33
N PRO A 149 9.61 -2.30 20.61
CA PRO A 149 10.66 -2.93 19.78
C PRO A 149 10.56 -4.45 19.66
N SER A 150 9.83 -5.11 20.57
CA SER A 150 9.53 -6.54 20.50
C SER A 150 8.45 -6.87 19.46
N ARG A 151 7.64 -5.90 19.05
CA ARG A 151 6.57 -6.06 18.06
C ARG A 151 6.95 -5.60 16.67
N CYS A 152 7.73 -4.54 16.54
CA CYS A 152 8.17 -4.04 15.25
C CYS A 152 9.65 -3.70 15.27
N GLN A 153 10.37 -4.17 14.26
CA GLN A 153 11.76 -3.80 14.01
C GLN A 153 11.90 -3.44 12.54
N ILE A 154 12.67 -2.39 12.27
CA ILE A 154 12.96 -1.91 10.92
C ILE A 154 14.49 -1.85 10.78
N ILE A 155 15.04 -2.61 9.84
CA ILE A 155 16.48 -2.70 9.60
C ILE A 155 16.80 -2.30 8.16
N ASN A 156 17.50 -1.18 8.00
CA ASN A 156 18.04 -0.71 6.73
C ASN A 156 19.43 -1.30 6.48
N LYS A 157 19.91 -1.19 5.24
CA LYS A 157 21.17 -1.79 4.78
C LYS A 157 21.24 -3.32 4.99
N ALA A 158 20.08 -3.98 5.00
CA ALA A 158 19.94 -5.42 5.17
C ALA A 158 19.39 -6.04 3.88
N ARG A 159 20.25 -6.79 3.18
CA ARG A 159 19.86 -7.49 1.95
C ARG A 159 19.51 -8.94 2.28
N ALA A 160 18.24 -9.31 2.07
CA ALA A 160 17.86 -10.73 2.01
C ALA A 160 18.51 -11.40 0.80
N THR A 161 19.06 -12.60 0.99
CA THR A 161 19.68 -13.40 -0.07
C THR A 161 18.91 -14.68 -0.37
N ASP A 162 18.44 -15.36 0.68
CA ASP A 162 17.87 -16.70 0.57
C ASP A 162 16.63 -16.85 1.45
N LEU A 163 15.66 -17.65 0.99
CA LEU A 163 14.51 -18.06 1.77
C LEU A 163 14.76 -19.48 2.31
N ILE A 164 14.94 -19.58 3.63
CA ILE A 164 15.09 -20.86 4.31
C ILE A 164 13.73 -21.53 4.40
N LYS A 165 13.65 -22.80 4.01
CA LYS A 165 12.44 -23.62 4.05
C LYS A 165 12.71 -24.84 4.91
N ASN A 166 11.73 -25.24 5.72
CA ASN A 166 11.78 -26.55 6.37
C ASN A 166 11.77 -27.64 5.30
N GLU A 167 12.41 -28.76 5.59
CA GLU A 167 12.25 -29.98 4.78
C GLU A 167 10.76 -30.37 4.79
N LYS A 168 10.24 -30.78 3.62
CA LYS A 168 8.82 -31.11 3.44
C LYS A 168 8.43 -32.39 4.16
#